data_AF-A0A3P7L057-F1
#
_entry.id   AF-A0A3P7L057-F1
#
_cell.length_a   1.000
_cell.length_b   1.000
_cell.length_c   1.000
_cell.angle_alpha   90.00
_cell.angle_beta   90.00
_cell.angle_gamma   90.00
#
_symmetry.space_group_name_H-M   'P 1'
#
loop_
_entity.id
_entity.type
_entity.pdbx_description
1 polymer ?
#
loop_
_entity_poly.entity_id
_entity_poly.type
_entity_poly.pdbx_seq_one_letter_code
_entity_poly.pdbx_strand_id
1 'polypeptide(L)'
;MVDLVGINDHTAMFNVVQCVVTALRSIGNILLVAVLLEFIFAVIGVQLFKGKYVGCNDPTKLTEKECRGSFIEYEYGVPAAVIPRVWEHSPLNFDNVPNAMLTLFVVLTFEGWPGILYAGIDSNLEDHGPLQDHRKIIALYFIAYLIVLAFFMVNIFVGFVIVTFQREGEREYKNCELNKNQRKCIEYALKARPKRRYIPKGHLQYKIWSVVVSRKFEVLIFTFIFMNTVTLACKVSFRFWGANDLSDSTTVFLDCNV
;
A
#
# COMPACT_ATOMS: atom_id res chain seq x y z
N MET A 1 31.13 -13.72 28.57
CA MET A 1 30.78 -12.30 28.68
C MET A 1 31.02 -11.69 27.29
N VAL A 2 30.41 -12.25 26.23
CA VAL A 2 29.04 -11.98 25.74
C VAL A 2 28.82 -10.47 25.70
N ASP A 3 29.24 -9.90 24.58
CA ASP A 3 28.70 -8.73 23.88
C ASP A 3 27.81 -7.83 24.74
N LEU A 4 28.44 -6.88 25.44
CA LEU A 4 27.87 -5.58 25.77
C LEU A 4 28.15 -4.68 24.55
N VAL A 5 27.24 -4.58 23.58
CA VAL A 5 26.07 -3.70 23.59
C VAL A 5 26.49 -2.24 23.84
N GLY A 6 26.44 -1.43 22.78
CA GLY A 6 26.13 -0.01 22.95
C GLY A 6 27.14 1.04 22.49
N ILE A 7 28.10 0.77 21.60
CA ILE A 7 29.03 1.82 21.11
C ILE A 7 29.24 1.73 19.59
N ASN A 8 28.17 1.96 18.80
CA ASN A 8 28.29 2.69 17.52
C ASN A 8 26.95 3.18 16.91
N ASP A 9 25.85 3.21 17.68
CA ASP A 9 24.49 3.52 17.16
C ASP A 9 24.43 4.89 16.44
N HIS A 10 25.16 5.89 16.96
CA HIS A 10 25.29 7.19 16.32
C HIS A 10 25.90 7.12 14.91
N THR A 11 26.90 6.27 14.67
CA THR A 11 27.57 6.21 13.37
C THR A 11 26.74 5.44 12.34
N ALA A 12 26.08 4.36 12.75
CA ALA A 12 25.17 3.61 11.87
C ALA A 12 23.94 4.46 11.49
N MET A 13 23.30 5.09 12.48
CA MET A 13 22.16 5.98 12.25
C MET A 13 22.56 7.20 11.41
N PHE A 14 23.71 7.81 11.68
CA PHE A 14 24.22 8.93 10.87
C PHE A 14 24.47 8.53 9.42
N ASN A 15 25.01 7.34 9.16
CA ASN A 15 25.19 6.82 7.80
C ASN A 15 23.85 6.65 7.07
N VAL A 16 22.81 6.16 7.75
CA VAL A 16 21.47 6.05 7.18
C VAL A 16 20.88 7.43 6.88
N VAL A 17 20.98 8.37 7.82
CA VAL A 17 20.48 9.75 7.64
C VAL A 17 21.19 10.44 6.47
N GLN A 18 22.51 10.30 6.34
CA GLN A 18 23.26 10.84 5.21
C GLN A 18 22.82 10.23 3.86
N CYS A 19 22.52 8.93 3.83
CA CYS A 19 21.95 8.29 2.66
C CYS A 19 20.56 8.86 2.30
N VAL A 20 19.68 9.07 3.29
CA VAL A 20 18.35 9.68 3.08
C VAL A 20 18.49 11.12 2.58
N VAL A 21 19.33 11.95 3.19
CA VAL A 21 19.55 13.34 2.76
C VAL A 21 20.09 13.40 1.32
N THR A 22 21.02 12.51 0.97
CA THR A 22 21.55 12.41 -0.40
C THR A 22 20.44 12.01 -1.38
N ALA A 23 19.58 11.06 -1.01
CA ALA A 23 18.45 10.63 -1.84
C ALA A 23 17.40 11.74 -2.01
N LEU A 24 17.05 12.44 -0.92
CA LEU A 24 16.14 13.59 -0.96
C LEU A 24 16.67 14.69 -1.86
N ARG A 25 17.97 15.00 -1.82
CA ARG A 25 18.58 16.00 -2.70
C ARG A 25 18.49 15.62 -4.18
N SER A 26 18.60 14.32 -4.51
CA SER A 26 18.47 13.87 -5.89
C SER A 26 17.05 13.97 -6.47
N ILE A 27 16.02 13.90 -5.62
CA ILE A 27 14.60 13.94 -6.06
C ILE A 27 13.92 15.26 -5.68
N GLY A 28 14.64 16.14 -4.98
CA GLY A 28 14.12 17.39 -4.43
C GLY A 28 13.40 18.26 -5.47
N ASN A 29 13.87 18.26 -6.73
CA ASN A 29 13.20 18.99 -7.81
C ASN A 29 11.77 18.49 -8.07
N ILE A 30 11.56 17.17 -8.13
CA ILE A 30 10.24 16.59 -8.38
C ILE A 30 9.35 16.74 -7.13
N LEU A 31 9.92 16.54 -5.94
CA LEU A 31 9.22 16.74 -4.68
C LEU A 31 8.75 18.19 -4.52
N LEU A 32 9.59 19.17 -4.86
CA LEU A 32 9.25 20.59 -4.83
C LEU A 32 8.06 20.89 -5.75
N VAL A 33 8.04 20.33 -6.96
CA VAL A 33 6.92 20.50 -7.88
C VAL A 33 5.64 19.89 -7.31
N ALA A 34 5.71 18.70 -6.69
CA ALA A 34 4.55 18.08 -6.05
C ALA A 34 3.99 18.91 -4.90
N VAL A 35 4.86 19.45 -4.03
CA VAL A 35 4.45 20.33 -2.91
C VAL A 35 3.87 21.65 -3.41
N LEU A 36 4.44 22.24 -4.48
CA LEU A 36 3.88 23.45 -5.09
C LEU A 36 2.50 23.20 -5.70
N LEU A 37 2.32 22.06 -6.34
CA LEU A 37 1.03 21.67 -6.89
C LEU A 37 0.00 21.43 -5.76
N GLU A 38 0.39 20.74 -4.68
CA GLU A 38 -0.43 20.57 -3.49
C GLU A 38 -0.85 21.91 -2.90
N PHE A 39 0.07 22.89 -2.83
CA PHE A 39 -0.23 24.24 -2.40
C PHE A 39 -1.26 24.93 -3.30
N ILE A 40 -1.16 24.80 -4.63
CA ILE A 40 -2.15 25.37 -5.57
C ILE A 40 -3.53 24.76 -5.32
N PHE A 41 -3.63 23.44 -5.19
CA PHE A 41 -4.90 22.78 -4.86
C PHE A 41 -5.41 23.20 -3.48
N ALA A 42 -4.55 23.35 -2.48
CA ALA A 42 -4.94 23.82 -1.16
C ALA A 42 -5.55 25.23 -1.21
N VAL A 43 -4.96 26.16 -1.95
CA VAL A 43 -5.50 27.50 -2.15
C VAL A 43 -6.87 27.45 -2.84
N ILE A 44 -7.01 26.64 -3.89
CA ILE A 44 -8.30 26.43 -4.57
C ILE A 44 -9.34 25.84 -3.60
N GLY A 45 -8.94 24.84 -2.80
CA GLY A 45 -9.78 24.21 -1.79
C GLY A 45 -10.29 25.21 -0.75
N VAL A 46 -9.42 26.10 -0.24
CA VAL A 46 -9.83 27.17 0.68
C VAL A 46 -10.90 28.05 0.03
N GLN A 47 -10.75 28.45 -1.23
CA GLN A 47 -11.76 29.26 -1.91
C GLN A 47 -13.11 28.53 -2.09
N LEU A 48 -13.09 27.20 -2.23
CA LEU A 48 -14.30 26.41 -2.47
C LEU A 48 -15.05 26.03 -1.18
N PHE A 49 -14.31 25.81 -0.09
CA PHE A 49 -14.76 25.07 1.09
C PHE A 49 -14.55 25.78 2.44
N LYS A 50 -13.94 26.97 2.48
CA LYS A 50 -13.76 27.72 3.72
C LYS A 50 -15.10 27.90 4.46
N GLY A 51 -15.11 27.54 5.74
CA GLY A 51 -16.27 27.64 6.63
C GLY A 51 -17.41 26.69 6.30
N LYS A 52 -17.21 25.69 5.42
CA LYS A 52 -18.27 24.75 5.00
C LYS A 52 -18.14 23.33 5.59
N TYR A 53 -17.03 23.04 6.25
CA TYR A 53 -16.77 21.77 6.93
C TYR A 53 -17.17 21.89 8.41
N VAL A 54 -18.40 22.36 8.63
CA VAL A 54 -18.97 22.65 9.95
C VAL A 54 -20.37 22.08 10.04
N GLY A 55 -20.81 21.69 11.23
CA GLY A 55 -22.14 21.17 11.40
C GLY A 55 -22.55 21.01 12.86
N CYS A 56 -23.85 20.83 13.06
CA CYS A 56 -24.41 20.42 14.33
C CYS A 56 -24.39 18.88 14.42
N ASN A 57 -24.19 18.34 15.63
CA ASN A 57 -24.43 16.91 15.88
C ASN A 57 -25.90 16.49 15.68
N ASP A 58 -26.85 17.44 15.68
CA ASP A 58 -28.24 17.24 15.27
C ASP A 58 -28.42 17.61 13.78
N PRO A 59 -28.69 16.65 12.87
CA PRO A 59 -28.78 16.89 11.43
C PRO A 59 -29.99 17.77 11.04
N THR A 60 -30.92 18.03 11.95
CA THR A 60 -32.08 18.91 11.68
C THR A 60 -31.74 20.39 11.78
N LYS A 61 -30.58 20.76 12.34
CA LYS A 61 -30.16 22.15 12.57
C LYS A 61 -29.04 22.53 11.61
N LEU A 62 -29.26 23.61 10.87
CA LEU A 62 -28.35 24.05 9.80
C LEU A 62 -27.53 25.28 10.17
N THR A 63 -27.78 25.89 11.33
CA THR A 63 -27.05 27.08 11.79
C THR A 63 -26.63 26.95 13.25
N GLU A 64 -25.51 27.60 13.60
CA GLU A 64 -24.99 27.63 14.97
C GLU A 64 -26.03 28.17 15.97
N LYS A 65 -26.83 29.18 15.55
CA LYS A 65 -27.87 29.78 16.40
C LYS A 65 -28.98 28.80 16.76
N GLU A 66 -29.31 27.89 15.85
CA GLU A 66 -30.33 26.86 16.04
C GLU A 66 -29.79 25.60 16.74
N CYS A 67 -28.48 25.37 16.67
CA CYS A 67 -27.77 24.26 17.32
C CYS A 67 -27.59 24.52 18.82
N ARG A 68 -28.71 24.69 19.55
CA ARG A 68 -28.74 24.94 21.00
C ARG A 68 -29.71 24.01 21.71
N GLY A 69 -29.47 23.78 23.00
CA GLY A 69 -30.26 22.87 23.83
C GLY A 69 -29.82 21.43 23.67
N SER A 70 -30.76 20.50 23.80
CA SER A 70 -30.49 19.06 23.69
C SER A 70 -31.42 18.40 22.66
N PHE A 71 -31.02 17.25 22.15
CA PHE A 71 -31.83 16.40 21.28
C PHE A 71 -31.77 14.95 21.73
N ILE A 72 -32.70 14.13 21.22
CA ILE A 72 -32.80 12.71 21.54
C ILE A 72 -32.01 11.95 20.48
N GLU A 73 -31.00 11.21 20.93
CA GLU A 73 -30.29 10.24 20.10
C GLU A 73 -31.08 8.93 20.08
N TYR A 74 -31.24 8.36 18.88
CA TYR A 74 -31.93 7.08 18.68
C TYR A 74 -30.92 6.00 18.33
N GLU A 75 -30.94 4.91 19.09
CA GLU A 75 -30.14 3.71 18.81
C GLU A 75 -31.10 2.61 18.34
N TYR A 76 -30.91 2.08 17.12
CA TYR A 76 -31.81 1.11 16.49
C TYR A 76 -33.30 1.55 16.43
N GLY A 77 -33.55 2.85 16.31
CA GLY A 77 -34.90 3.41 16.27
C GLY A 77 -35.58 3.58 17.63
N VAL A 78 -34.86 3.31 18.73
CA VAL A 78 -35.33 3.50 20.11
C VAL A 78 -34.63 4.71 20.74
N PRO A 79 -35.32 5.58 21.49
CA PRO A 79 -34.68 6.67 22.22
C PRO A 79 -33.62 6.11 23.19
N ALA A 80 -32.36 6.48 23.00
CA ALA A 80 -31.25 6.00 23.81
C ALA A 80 -30.84 7.02 24.89
N ALA A 81 -30.57 8.27 24.48
CA ALA A 81 -30.11 9.30 25.40
C ALA A 81 -30.52 10.70 24.94
N VAL A 82 -30.53 11.65 25.89
CA VAL A 82 -30.66 13.08 25.61
C VAL A 82 -29.26 13.69 25.67
N ILE A 83 -28.78 14.16 24.52
CA ILE A 83 -27.43 14.72 24.38
C ILE A 83 -27.49 16.21 24.03
N PRO A 84 -26.54 17.03 24.54
CA PRO A 84 -26.48 18.44 24.21
C PRO A 84 -26.12 18.63 22.74
N ARG A 85 -26.74 19.63 22.10
CA ARG A 85 -26.35 20.07 20.76
C ARG A 85 -25.01 20.78 20.81
N VAL A 86 -24.12 20.40 19.91
CA VAL A 86 -22.78 20.99 19.77
C VAL A 86 -22.56 21.33 18.31
N TRP A 87 -22.15 22.57 18.06
CA TRP A 87 -21.70 23.02 16.75
C TRP A 87 -20.19 22.83 16.67
N GLU A 88 -19.73 22.01 15.73
CA GLU A 88 -18.33 21.60 15.65
C GLU A 88 -17.78 21.79 14.23
N HIS A 89 -16.50 22.18 14.18
CA HIS A 89 -15.73 22.23 12.95
C HIS A 89 -15.02 20.89 12.77
N SER A 90 -15.07 20.33 11.56
CA SER A 90 -14.29 19.14 11.25
C SER A 90 -12.80 19.44 11.45
N PRO A 91 -12.00 18.57 12.09
CA PRO A 91 -10.57 18.80 12.27
C PRO A 91 -9.83 18.87 10.93
N LEU A 92 -10.29 18.10 9.93
CA LEU A 92 -9.82 18.14 8.55
C LEU A 92 -10.75 19.04 7.72
N ASN A 93 -10.35 20.30 7.58
CA ASN A 93 -11.13 21.32 6.88
C ASN A 93 -10.25 22.18 5.96
N PHE A 94 -10.90 23.10 5.25
CA PHE A 94 -10.29 24.01 4.29
C PHE A 94 -10.36 25.48 4.74
N ASP A 95 -10.37 25.75 6.05
CA ASP A 95 -10.54 27.13 6.56
C ASP A 95 -9.29 27.98 6.35
N ASN A 96 -8.11 27.36 6.39
CA ASN A 96 -6.81 27.98 6.17
C ASN A 96 -5.92 27.08 5.31
N VAL A 97 -4.98 27.67 4.57
CA VAL A 97 -4.11 26.93 3.64
C VAL A 97 -3.33 25.78 4.31
N PRO A 98 -2.73 25.94 5.52
CA PRO A 98 -2.04 24.82 6.16
C PRO A 98 -2.95 23.64 6.49
N ASN A 99 -4.20 23.90 6.93
CA ASN A 99 -5.14 22.83 7.23
C ASN A 99 -5.71 22.20 5.95
N ALA A 100 -5.87 22.98 4.89
CA ALA A 100 -6.22 22.47 3.57
C ALA A 100 -5.12 21.56 3.01
N MET A 101 -3.84 21.91 3.16
CA MET A 101 -2.71 21.04 2.80
C MET A 101 -2.74 19.75 3.61
N LEU A 102 -2.94 19.81 4.94
CA LEU A 102 -3.06 18.61 5.77
C LEU A 102 -4.24 17.72 5.33
N THR A 103 -5.39 18.33 5.04
CA THR A 103 -6.59 17.62 4.58
C THR A 103 -6.34 16.95 3.23
N LEU A 104 -5.70 17.64 2.29
CA LEU A 104 -5.30 17.09 1.00
C LEU A 104 -4.25 15.98 1.14
N PHE A 105 -3.30 16.11 2.07
CA PHE A 105 -2.34 15.05 2.38
C PHE A 105 -3.04 13.77 2.86
N VAL A 106 -4.04 13.87 3.74
CA VAL A 106 -4.86 12.71 4.16
C VAL A 106 -5.63 12.11 2.98
N VAL A 107 -6.18 12.95 2.09
CA VAL A 107 -6.82 12.48 0.86
C VAL A 107 -5.82 11.72 -0.02
N LEU A 108 -4.58 12.20 -0.13
CA LEU A 108 -3.51 11.59 -0.92
C LEU A 108 -3.02 10.25 -0.36
N THR A 109 -3.05 10.06 0.96
CA THR A 109 -2.75 8.76 1.58
C THR A 109 -3.88 7.75 1.40
N PHE A 110 -5.02 8.15 0.81
CA PHE A 110 -6.23 7.35 0.63
C PHE A 110 -6.83 6.83 1.94
N GLU A 111 -6.61 7.53 3.06
CA GLU A 111 -7.12 7.16 4.37
C GLU A 111 -8.27 8.10 4.77
N GLY A 112 -9.46 7.57 5.03
CA GLY A 112 -10.62 8.38 5.43
C GLY A 112 -11.11 9.42 4.40
N TRP A 113 -10.51 9.45 3.20
CA TRP A 113 -10.82 10.42 2.15
C TRP A 113 -12.28 10.45 1.65
N PRO A 114 -13.05 9.34 1.66
CA PRO A 114 -14.45 9.41 1.24
C PRO A 114 -15.28 10.29 2.17
N GLY A 115 -14.98 10.31 3.48
CA GLY A 115 -15.66 11.20 4.42
C GLY A 115 -15.40 12.69 4.12
N ILE A 116 -14.17 13.03 3.74
CA ILE A 116 -13.78 14.39 3.33
C ILE A 116 -14.47 14.78 2.03
N LEU A 117 -14.54 13.86 1.06
CA LEU A 117 -15.26 14.04 -0.20
C LEU A 117 -16.76 14.27 0.04
N TYR A 118 -17.41 13.40 0.82
CA TYR A 118 -18.84 13.51 1.08
C TYR A 118 -19.19 14.79 1.84
N ALA A 119 -18.40 15.18 2.84
CA ALA A 119 -18.55 16.48 3.48
C ALA A 119 -18.40 17.66 2.47
N GLY A 120 -17.54 17.51 1.47
CA GLY A 120 -17.40 18.46 0.37
C GLY A 120 -18.62 18.49 -0.57
N ILE A 121 -19.20 17.33 -0.88
CA ILE A 121 -20.43 17.21 -1.69
C ILE A 121 -21.62 17.81 -0.96
N ASP A 122 -21.73 17.54 0.34
CA ASP A 122 -22.81 18.03 1.19
C ASP A 122 -22.58 19.48 1.64
N SER A 123 -21.46 20.09 1.27
CA SER A 123 -21.13 21.47 1.65
C SER A 123 -22.18 22.47 1.14
N ASN A 124 -22.56 23.40 2.00
CA ASN A 124 -23.57 24.43 1.72
C ASN A 124 -22.91 25.82 1.59
N LEU A 125 -23.52 26.84 2.18
CA LEU A 125 -23.00 28.19 2.39
C LEU A 125 -21.98 28.19 3.53
N GLU A 126 -21.18 29.26 3.62
CA GLU A 126 -20.25 29.48 4.73
C GLU A 126 -21.02 29.57 6.05
N ASP A 127 -20.52 28.89 7.10
CA ASP A 127 -21.12 28.80 8.44
C ASP A 127 -22.51 28.14 8.50
N HIS A 128 -22.85 27.35 7.48
CA HIS A 128 -24.05 26.53 7.43
C HIS A 128 -23.72 25.04 7.45
N GLY A 129 -24.59 24.27 8.09
CA GLY A 129 -24.51 22.82 8.16
C GLY A 129 -24.68 22.15 6.79
N PRO A 130 -24.31 20.86 6.68
CA PRO A 130 -24.34 20.13 5.42
C PRO A 130 -25.77 19.95 4.89
N LEU A 131 -25.93 20.02 3.57
CA LEU A 131 -27.13 19.64 2.85
C LEU A 131 -26.81 18.44 1.98
N GLN A 132 -27.51 17.33 2.21
CA GLN A 132 -27.27 16.08 1.49
C GLN A 132 -27.31 16.30 -0.02
N ASP A 133 -26.26 15.82 -0.71
CA ASP A 133 -26.17 15.77 -2.17
C ASP A 133 -26.21 17.16 -2.87
N HIS A 134 -25.90 18.24 -2.15
CA HIS A 134 -26.09 19.61 -2.64
C HIS A 134 -25.15 19.97 -3.81
N ARG A 135 -23.85 19.65 -3.71
CA ARG A 135 -22.81 20.08 -4.66
C ARG A 135 -22.03 18.90 -5.24
N LYS A 136 -22.71 17.99 -5.94
CA LYS A 136 -22.11 16.79 -6.57
C LYS A 136 -20.90 17.09 -7.48
N ILE A 137 -20.86 18.28 -8.10
CA ILE A 137 -19.74 18.73 -8.94
C ILE A 137 -18.39 18.77 -8.20
N ILE A 138 -18.41 18.90 -6.87
CA ILE A 138 -17.21 18.87 -6.03
C ILE A 138 -16.42 17.57 -6.15
N ALA A 139 -17.08 16.45 -6.49
CA ALA A 139 -16.38 15.20 -6.73
C ALA A 139 -15.29 15.32 -7.81
N LEU A 140 -15.51 16.15 -8.84
CA LEU A 140 -14.52 16.37 -9.89
C LEU A 140 -13.25 17.05 -9.37
N TYR A 141 -13.34 17.93 -8.38
CA TYR A 141 -12.18 18.56 -7.76
C TYR A 141 -11.27 17.52 -7.09
N PHE A 142 -11.84 16.63 -6.28
CA PHE A 142 -11.08 15.58 -5.59
C PHE A 142 -10.54 14.53 -6.55
N ILE A 143 -11.32 14.11 -7.56
CA ILE A 143 -10.87 13.17 -8.58
C ILE A 143 -9.71 13.76 -9.40
N ALA A 144 -9.81 15.02 -9.81
CA ALA A 144 -8.72 15.70 -10.52
C ALA A 144 -7.46 15.81 -9.66
N TYR A 145 -7.60 16.19 -8.38
CA TYR A 145 -6.49 16.21 -7.43
C TYR A 145 -5.79 14.85 -7.34
N LEU A 146 -6.56 13.77 -7.12
CA LEU A 146 -6.03 12.42 -6.99
C LEU A 146 -5.30 11.95 -8.26
N ILE A 147 -5.85 12.22 -9.44
CA ILE A 147 -5.20 11.84 -10.72
C ILE A 147 -3.88 12.57 -10.89
N VAL A 148 -3.87 13.90 -10.69
CA VAL A 148 -2.66 14.69 -10.91
C VAL A 148 -1.59 14.32 -9.90
N LEU A 149 -1.91 14.20 -8.61
CA LEU A 149 -0.92 13.86 -7.59
C LEU A 149 -0.43 12.41 -7.70
N ALA A 150 -1.29 11.47 -8.09
CA ALA A 150 -0.86 10.09 -8.34
C ALA A 150 0.18 10.02 -9.47
N PHE A 151 0.02 10.81 -10.53
CA PHE A 151 1.01 10.89 -11.61
C PHE A 151 2.36 11.38 -11.08
N PHE A 152 2.38 12.41 -10.23
CA PHE A 152 3.61 12.88 -9.59
C PHE A 152 4.22 11.84 -8.64
N MET A 153 3.41 11.11 -7.86
CA MET A 153 3.89 10.05 -6.97
C MET A 153 4.60 8.93 -7.75
N VAL A 154 4.05 8.50 -8.89
CA VAL A 154 4.71 7.52 -9.76
C VAL A 154 6.02 8.08 -10.30
N ASN A 155 6.06 9.34 -10.72
CA ASN A 155 7.28 9.97 -11.22
C ASN A 155 8.37 10.09 -10.14
N ILE A 156 8.00 10.38 -8.88
CA ILE A 156 8.92 10.38 -7.73
C ILE A 156 9.50 8.97 -7.51
N PHE A 157 8.64 7.94 -7.53
CA PHE A 157 9.08 6.56 -7.35
C PHE A 157 10.03 6.11 -8.47
N VAL A 158 9.67 6.35 -9.73
CA VAL A 158 10.51 6.03 -10.90
C VAL A 158 11.83 6.80 -10.85
N GLY A 159 11.80 8.09 -10.51
CA GLY A 159 12.99 8.92 -10.34
C GLY A 159 13.94 8.36 -9.27
N PHE A 160 13.40 7.98 -8.10
CA PHE A 160 14.18 7.35 -7.03
C PHE A 160 14.83 6.03 -7.47
N VAL A 161 14.05 5.17 -8.12
CA VAL A 161 14.52 3.87 -8.59
C VAL A 161 15.66 4.04 -9.60
N ILE A 162 15.49 4.92 -10.60
CA ILE A 162 16.52 5.19 -11.62
C ILE A 162 17.80 5.73 -10.99
N VAL A 163 17.71 6.74 -10.12
CA VAL A 163 18.89 7.31 -9.46
C VAL A 163 19.61 6.27 -8.61
N THR A 164 18.86 5.43 -7.89
CA THR A 164 19.44 4.35 -7.08
C THR A 164 20.14 3.31 -7.96
N PHE A 165 19.51 2.88 -9.05
CA PHE A 165 20.10 1.93 -9.99
C PHE A 165 21.32 2.49 -10.70
N GLN A 166 21.33 3.78 -11.06
CA GLN A 166 22.50 4.44 -11.63
C GLN A 166 23.62 4.54 -10.59
N ARG A 167 23.32 4.95 -9.36
CA ARG A 167 24.31 5.08 -8.30
C ARG A 167 25.00 3.76 -7.97
N GLU A 168 24.23 2.70 -7.75
CA GLU A 168 24.79 1.37 -7.44
C GLU A 168 25.37 0.69 -8.69
N GLY A 169 24.72 0.90 -9.84
CA GLY A 169 25.16 0.39 -11.13
C GLY A 169 26.45 1.02 -11.63
N GLU A 170 26.80 2.24 -11.24
CA GLU A 170 28.06 2.91 -11.60
C GLU A 170 29.12 2.81 -10.50
N ARG A 171 28.73 2.77 -9.22
CA ARG A 171 29.68 2.65 -8.08
C ARG A 171 30.61 1.47 -8.19
N GLU A 172 30.09 0.33 -8.65
CA GLU A 172 30.87 -0.91 -8.77
C GLU A 172 31.90 -0.86 -9.92
N TYR A 173 31.79 0.10 -10.86
CA TYR A 173 32.58 0.14 -12.09
C TYR A 173 33.39 1.43 -12.28
N LYS A 174 33.19 2.47 -11.46
CA LYS A 174 33.84 3.79 -11.61
C LYS A 174 35.38 3.77 -11.69
N ASN A 175 36.03 2.74 -11.14
CA ASN A 175 37.50 2.61 -11.09
C ASN A 175 38.02 1.29 -11.71
N CYS A 176 37.27 0.65 -12.61
CA CYS A 176 37.68 -0.61 -13.25
C CYS A 176 37.79 -0.44 -14.77
N GLU A 177 38.89 -0.92 -15.36
CA GLU A 177 39.08 -0.95 -16.81
C GLU A 177 38.13 -1.95 -17.52
N LEU A 178 37.58 -2.91 -16.77
CA LEU A 178 36.72 -3.96 -17.30
C LEU A 178 35.24 -3.58 -17.30
N ASN A 179 34.56 -3.84 -18.42
CA ASN A 179 33.12 -3.65 -18.55
C ASN A 179 32.32 -4.73 -17.79
N LYS A 180 31.07 -4.43 -17.42
CA LYS A 180 30.15 -5.30 -16.64
C LYS A 180 30.02 -6.71 -17.20
N ASN A 181 29.92 -6.84 -18.52
CA ASN A 181 29.79 -8.14 -19.18
C ASN A 181 31.09 -8.96 -19.11
N GLN A 182 32.24 -8.31 -19.29
CA GLN A 182 33.55 -8.96 -19.20
C GLN A 182 33.79 -9.49 -17.78
N ARG A 183 33.49 -8.67 -16.77
CA ARG A 183 33.64 -9.06 -15.36
C ARG A 183 32.74 -10.24 -15.00
N LYS A 184 31.46 -10.22 -15.40
CA LYS A 184 30.55 -11.36 -15.21
C LYS A 184 31.07 -12.64 -15.88
N CYS A 185 31.64 -12.54 -17.08
CA CYS A 185 32.19 -13.69 -17.79
C CYS A 185 33.42 -14.26 -17.08
N ILE A 186 34.36 -13.39 -16.65
CA ILE A 186 35.56 -13.81 -15.92
C ILE A 186 35.18 -14.39 -14.56
N GLU A 187 34.28 -13.74 -13.83
CA GLU A 187 33.79 -14.21 -12.54
C GLU A 187 33.12 -15.58 -12.67
N TYR A 188 32.29 -15.77 -13.69
CA TYR A 188 31.69 -17.08 -13.98
C TYR A 188 32.77 -18.13 -14.30
N ALA A 189 33.72 -17.80 -15.16
CA ALA A 189 34.80 -18.72 -15.52
C ALA A 189 35.67 -19.12 -14.32
N LEU A 190 35.98 -18.18 -13.42
CA LEU A 190 36.77 -18.42 -12.22
C LEU A 190 35.98 -19.15 -11.11
N LYS A 191 34.67 -18.90 -10.99
CA LYS A 191 33.82 -19.51 -9.95
C LYS A 191 33.15 -20.82 -10.40
N ALA A 192 33.19 -21.15 -11.70
CA ALA A 192 32.59 -22.36 -12.22
C ALA A 192 33.21 -23.59 -11.53
N ARG A 193 32.38 -24.33 -10.80
CA ARG A 193 32.74 -25.62 -10.20
C ARG A 193 32.06 -26.73 -10.99
N PRO A 194 32.74 -27.87 -11.21
CA PRO A 194 32.13 -29.00 -11.88
C PRO A 194 30.92 -29.49 -11.08
N LYS A 195 29.77 -29.59 -11.74
CA LYS A 195 28.56 -30.15 -11.12
C LYS A 195 28.76 -31.65 -10.95
N ARG A 196 28.81 -32.12 -9.70
CA ARG A 196 28.88 -33.55 -9.40
C ARG A 196 27.60 -34.22 -9.90
N ARG A 197 27.71 -35.05 -10.94
CA ARG A 197 26.61 -35.90 -11.41
C ARG A 197 26.81 -37.29 -10.83
N TYR A 198 25.90 -37.72 -9.97
CA TYR A 198 25.91 -39.08 -9.45
C TYR A 198 25.47 -40.05 -10.55
N ILE A 199 26.33 -40.99 -10.91
CA ILE A 199 26.04 -42.07 -11.85
C ILE A 199 26.19 -43.39 -11.09
N PRO A 200 25.12 -44.15 -10.88
CA PRO A 200 25.18 -45.42 -10.15
C PRO A 200 25.94 -46.49 -10.94
N LYS A 201 26.63 -47.39 -10.24
CA LYS A 201 27.45 -48.46 -10.86
C LYS A 201 26.69 -49.77 -11.06
N GLY A 202 25.65 -50.05 -10.27
CA GLY A 202 24.88 -51.29 -10.35
C GLY A 202 23.78 -51.26 -11.41
N HIS A 203 23.50 -52.40 -12.06
CA HIS A 203 22.52 -52.49 -13.16
C HIS A 203 21.08 -52.13 -12.72
N LEU A 204 20.63 -52.65 -11.57
CA LEU A 204 19.30 -52.33 -11.03
C LEU A 204 19.21 -50.87 -10.58
N GLN A 205 20.26 -50.38 -9.92
CA GLN A 205 20.35 -49.00 -9.45
C GLN A 205 20.34 -47.99 -10.61
N TYR A 206 20.99 -48.31 -11.72
CA TYR A 206 20.96 -47.52 -12.95
C TYR A 206 19.57 -47.47 -13.57
N LYS A 207 18.84 -48.59 -13.57
CA LYS A 207 17.47 -48.65 -14.11
C LYS A 207 16.50 -47.77 -13.30
N ILE A 208 16.57 -47.82 -11.97
CA ILE A 208 15.77 -46.95 -11.08
C ILE A 208 16.17 -45.48 -11.27
N TRP A 209 17.47 -45.18 -11.27
CA TRP A 209 17.98 -43.84 -11.50
C TRP A 209 17.52 -43.25 -12.85
N SER A 210 17.53 -44.06 -13.91
CA SER A 210 17.06 -43.67 -15.24
C SER A 210 15.56 -43.32 -15.24
N VAL A 211 14.74 -44.03 -14.47
CA VAL A 211 13.30 -43.72 -14.31
C VAL A 211 13.11 -42.43 -13.54
N VAL A 212 13.78 -42.26 -12.39
CA VAL A 212 13.62 -41.07 -11.51
C VAL A 212 14.12 -39.80 -12.19
N VAL A 213 15.20 -39.88 -12.97
CA VAL A 213 15.77 -38.74 -13.72
C VAL A 213 15.03 -38.50 -15.05
N SER A 214 14.08 -39.37 -15.42
CA SER A 214 13.33 -39.20 -16.67
C SER A 214 12.34 -38.03 -16.59
N ARG A 215 12.19 -37.32 -17.72
CA ARG A 215 11.21 -36.24 -17.85
C ARG A 215 9.77 -36.68 -17.58
N LYS A 216 9.44 -37.95 -17.82
CA LYS A 216 8.11 -38.52 -17.57
C LYS A 216 7.79 -38.57 -16.07
N PHE A 217 8.78 -38.94 -15.25
CA PHE A 217 8.63 -38.99 -13.80
C PHE A 217 8.49 -37.58 -13.22
N GLU A 218 9.25 -36.62 -13.72
CA GLU A 218 9.14 -35.20 -13.33
C GLU A 218 7.73 -34.65 -13.59
N VAL A 219 7.16 -34.88 -14.78
CA VAL A 219 5.79 -34.46 -15.13
C VAL A 219 4.74 -35.14 -14.26
N LEU A 220 4.94 -36.41 -13.90
CA LEU A 220 4.04 -37.16 -13.02
C LEU A 220 4.01 -36.54 -11.61
N ILE A 221 5.17 -36.19 -11.05
CA ILE A 221 5.25 -35.51 -9.74
C ILE A 221 4.56 -34.15 -9.79
N PHE A 222 4.80 -33.34 -10.82
CA PHE A 222 4.13 -32.04 -10.97
C PHE A 222 2.62 -32.16 -11.09
N THR A 223 2.14 -33.19 -11.81
CA THR A 223 0.69 -33.47 -11.90
C THR A 223 0.09 -33.80 -10.53
N PHE A 224 0.79 -34.59 -9.70
CA PHE A 224 0.30 -34.91 -8.36
C PHE A 224 0.29 -33.70 -7.42
N ILE A 225 1.32 -32.86 -7.45
CA ILE A 225 1.34 -31.61 -6.68
C ILE A 225 0.18 -30.73 -7.10
N PHE A 226 -0.03 -30.56 -8.42
CA PHE A 226 -1.13 -29.76 -8.94
C PHE A 226 -2.49 -30.32 -8.51
N MET A 227 -2.72 -31.63 -8.64
CA MET A 227 -3.97 -32.27 -8.21
C MET A 227 -4.22 -32.12 -6.70
N ASN A 228 -3.18 -32.22 -5.87
CA ASN A 228 -3.28 -31.97 -4.43
C ASN A 228 -3.70 -30.51 -4.17
N THR A 229 -3.05 -29.52 -4.82
CA THR A 229 -3.42 -28.11 -4.65
C THR A 229 -4.86 -27.80 -5.10
N VAL A 230 -5.32 -28.43 -6.19
CA VAL A 230 -6.71 -28.30 -6.66
C VAL A 230 -7.68 -28.94 -5.66
N THR A 231 -7.33 -30.10 -5.11
CA THR A 231 -8.16 -30.80 -4.11
C THR A 231 -8.31 -29.96 -2.84
N LEU A 232 -7.21 -29.34 -2.38
CA LEU A 232 -7.23 -28.42 -1.23
C LEU A 232 -8.09 -27.17 -1.52
N ALA A 233 -7.98 -26.60 -2.73
CA ALA A 233 -8.80 -25.47 -3.14
C ALA A 233 -10.29 -25.82 -3.21
N CYS A 234 -10.64 -26.98 -3.79
CA CYS A 234 -12.02 -27.46 -3.85
C CYS A 234 -12.61 -27.76 -2.46
N LYS A 235 -11.80 -28.24 -1.50
CA LYS A 235 -12.24 -28.50 -0.12
C LYS A 235 -12.69 -27.22 0.60
N VAL A 236 -11.99 -26.11 0.39
CA VAL A 236 -12.36 -24.79 0.96
C VAL A 236 -13.68 -24.30 0.35
N SER A 237 -13.87 -24.45 -0.97
CA SER A 237 -15.11 -24.06 -1.63
C SER A 237 -16.30 -24.94 -1.23
N PHE A 238 -16.13 -26.26 -1.07
CA PHE A 238 -17.22 -27.17 -0.69
C PHE A 238 -17.68 -27.00 0.76
N ARG A 239 -16.75 -26.71 1.68
CA ARG A 239 -17.07 -26.40 3.08
C ARG A 239 -17.89 -25.12 3.22
N PHE A 240 -17.74 -24.17 2.29
CA PHE A 240 -18.56 -22.96 2.21
C PHE A 240 -20.00 -23.23 1.75
N TRP A 241 -20.24 -24.31 0.99
CA TRP A 241 -21.56 -24.70 0.47
C TRP A 241 -22.27 -25.83 1.26
N GLY A 242 -21.71 -26.25 2.41
CA GLY A 242 -22.38 -27.16 3.36
C GLY A 242 -22.44 -28.65 2.96
N ALA A 243 -21.67 -29.09 1.96
CA ALA A 243 -21.58 -30.51 1.58
C ALA A 243 -20.30 -31.15 2.18
N ASN A 244 -20.43 -31.78 3.35
CA ASN A 244 -19.30 -32.30 4.13
C ASN A 244 -18.85 -33.72 3.71
N ASP A 245 -19.71 -34.54 3.10
CA ASP A 245 -19.46 -35.98 2.94
C ASP A 245 -18.48 -36.37 1.81
N LEU A 246 -18.21 -35.50 0.82
CA LEU A 246 -17.22 -35.79 -0.24
C LEU A 246 -15.78 -35.36 0.11
N SER A 247 -15.60 -34.58 1.18
CA SER A 247 -14.30 -33.96 1.49
C SER A 247 -13.36 -34.85 2.31
N ASP A 248 -13.88 -35.93 2.89
CA ASP A 248 -13.11 -36.81 3.78
C ASP A 248 -12.44 -37.97 3.04
N SER A 249 -13.03 -38.51 1.96
CA SER A 249 -12.44 -39.64 1.22
C SER A 249 -11.21 -39.27 0.37
N THR A 250 -11.05 -38.00 -0.04
CA THR A 250 -9.90 -37.56 -0.85
C THR A 250 -8.66 -37.21 -0.01
N THR A 251 -8.83 -36.86 1.28
CA THR A 251 -7.71 -36.56 2.21
C THR A 251 -6.96 -37.80 2.68
N VAL A 252 -7.64 -38.95 2.82
CA VAL A 252 -7.01 -40.19 3.32
C VAL A 252 -5.87 -40.70 2.41
N PHE A 253 -5.90 -40.41 1.11
CA PHE A 253 -4.86 -40.85 0.17
C PHE A 253 -3.57 -40.00 0.19
N LEU A 254 -3.61 -38.77 0.69
CA LEU A 254 -2.48 -37.84 0.68
C LEU A 254 -1.84 -37.64 2.06
N ASP A 255 -2.58 -37.84 3.15
CA ASP A 255 -2.02 -37.85 4.51
C ASP A 255 -1.23 -39.14 4.83
N CYS A 256 -1.32 -40.17 3.98
CA CYS A 256 -0.66 -41.46 4.19
C CYS A 256 0.75 -41.57 3.58
N ASN A 257 1.37 -40.46 3.15
CA ASN A 257 2.67 -40.47 2.45
C ASN A 257 3.70 -39.47 3.02
N VAL A 258 3.68 -39.24 4.33
CA VAL A 258 4.83 -38.73 5.13
C VAL A 258 5.13 -39.72 6.25
#